data_AF-X1V210-F1
#
_entry.id   AF-X1V210-F1
#
_cell.length_a   1.000
_cell.length_b   1.000
_cell.length_c   1.000
_cell.angle_alpha   90.00
_cell.angle_beta   90.00
_cell.angle_gamma   90.00
#
_symmetry.space_group_name_H-M   'P 1'
#
loop_
_entity.id
_entity.type
_entity.pdbx_description
1 polymer ?
#
loop_
_entity_poly.entity_id
_entity_poly.type
_entity_poly.pdbx_seq_one_letter_code
_entity_poly.pdbx_strand_id
1 'polypeptide(L)'
;YIDPNILAVILGIIILVYGLSGGLAAAYFTDLMQGILIIFLSFIIIPFAFREIGSVFGGSSAHDVMRIMHDNLPAEYFDIFGSSYASDFTWYYVMALVVMNLIGIVVQPHNLSTGGGSAKDELSGRTGYMVGNLLKRFCTILWSFTALTIIVLYSDKISDPDLAWGYATKNLLGPLGIGLVGLMMAALFAAMMSSSDCFMISTSALLVHNIYRPFIGRKSEKHYVFIGRIAALLAIVGGDIFFYLLSEYFSAVESCVGIE
;
A
#
# COMPACT_ATOMS: atom_id res chain seq x y z
N TYR A 1 -12.82 18.25 1.21
CA TYR A 1 -12.07 17.24 1.96
C TYR A 1 -13.07 16.26 2.55
N ILE A 2 -12.84 14.96 2.39
CA ILE A 2 -13.66 13.91 3.03
C ILE A 2 -13.01 13.62 4.38
N ASP A 3 -13.81 13.48 5.43
CA ASP A 3 -13.34 13.11 6.76
C ASP A 3 -12.67 11.72 6.72
N PRO A 4 -11.44 11.56 7.25
CA PRO A 4 -10.72 10.28 7.21
C PRO A 4 -11.48 9.12 7.88
N ASN A 5 -12.25 9.39 8.94
CA ASN A 5 -13.05 8.36 9.62
C ASN A 5 -14.23 7.92 8.74
N ILE A 6 -14.90 8.86 8.07
CA ILE A 6 -15.97 8.53 7.10
C ILE A 6 -15.41 7.68 5.96
N LEU A 7 -14.23 8.05 5.46
CA LEU A 7 -13.56 7.31 4.39
C LEU A 7 -13.20 5.88 4.83
N ALA A 8 -12.66 5.70 6.04
CA ALA A 8 -12.35 4.39 6.60
C ALA A 8 -13.61 3.50 6.65
N VAL A 9 -14.72 4.02 7.18
CA VAL A 9 -16.00 3.29 7.25
C VAL A 9 -16.52 2.92 5.86
N ILE A 10 -16.44 3.82 4.87
CA ILE A 10 -16.86 3.52 3.49
C ILE A 10 -16.02 2.39 2.91
N LEU A 11 -14.69 2.44 3.07
CA LEU A 11 -13.79 1.40 2.59
C LEU A 11 -14.04 0.06 3.32
N GLY A 12 -14.25 0.08 4.63
CA GLY A 12 -14.60 -1.09 5.44
C GLY A 12 -15.89 -1.76 4.97
N ILE A 13 -16.93 -0.97 4.67
CA ILE A 13 -18.19 -1.49 4.10
C ILE A 13 -17.95 -2.15 2.74
N ILE A 14 -17.17 -1.51 1.86
CA ILE A 14 -16.87 -2.07 0.53
C ILE A 14 -16.16 -3.42 0.67
N ILE A 15 -15.11 -3.48 1.52
CA ILE A 15 -14.36 -4.70 1.83
C ILE A 15 -15.27 -5.81 2.34
N LEU A 16 -16.17 -5.49 3.28
CA LEU A 16 -17.11 -6.46 3.82
C LEU A 16 -18.07 -6.99 2.74
N VAL A 17 -18.60 -6.11 1.89
CA VAL A 17 -19.57 -6.51 0.86
C VAL A 17 -18.95 -7.52 -0.10
N TYR A 18 -17.78 -7.24 -0.70
CA TYR A 18 -17.19 -8.16 -1.67
C TYR A 18 -16.45 -9.33 -1.00
N GLY A 19 -15.77 -9.10 0.12
CA GLY A 19 -14.99 -10.12 0.82
C GLY A 19 -15.89 -11.19 1.45
N LEU A 20 -17.00 -10.80 2.08
CA LEU A 20 -17.95 -11.78 2.66
C LEU A 20 -18.74 -12.54 1.59
N SER A 21 -19.08 -11.88 0.48
CA SER A 21 -19.88 -12.50 -0.59
C SER A 21 -19.04 -13.44 -1.46
N GLY A 22 -17.83 -13.04 -1.85
CA GLY A 22 -17.00 -13.77 -2.79
C GLY A 22 -15.84 -14.58 -2.19
N GLY A 23 -15.45 -14.31 -0.93
CA GLY A 23 -14.36 -14.99 -0.25
C GLY A 23 -13.01 -14.86 -0.98
N LEU A 24 -12.11 -15.81 -0.73
CA LEU A 24 -10.73 -15.76 -1.23
C LEU A 24 -10.62 -15.69 -2.77
N ALA A 25 -11.55 -16.30 -3.51
CA ALA A 25 -11.50 -16.29 -4.97
C ALA A 25 -11.85 -14.91 -5.55
N ALA A 26 -12.85 -14.22 -4.98
CA ALA A 26 -13.18 -12.86 -5.40
C ALA A 26 -12.08 -11.87 -5.02
N ALA A 27 -11.50 -12.03 -3.83
CA ALA A 27 -10.33 -11.28 -3.37
C ALA A 27 -9.19 -11.30 -4.40
N TYR A 28 -8.82 -12.48 -4.90
CA TYR A 28 -7.78 -12.59 -5.92
C TYR A 28 -8.11 -11.89 -7.23
N PHE A 29 -9.38 -11.90 -7.64
CA PHE A 29 -9.78 -11.23 -8.87
C PHE A 29 -9.75 -9.71 -8.71
N THR A 30 -10.24 -9.18 -7.59
CA THR A 30 -10.15 -7.75 -7.27
C THR A 30 -8.69 -7.31 -7.17
N ASP A 31 -7.86 -8.06 -6.45
CA ASP A 31 -6.44 -7.75 -6.26
C ASP A 31 -5.67 -7.78 -7.58
N LEU A 32 -6.00 -8.70 -8.49
CA LEU A 32 -5.41 -8.73 -9.83
C LEU A 32 -5.74 -7.45 -10.61
N MET A 33 -7.02 -7.06 -10.65
CA MET A 33 -7.43 -5.84 -11.35
C MET A 33 -6.78 -4.60 -10.74
N GLN A 34 -6.77 -4.52 -9.41
CA GLN A 34 -6.15 -3.44 -8.65
C GLN A 34 -4.64 -3.38 -8.87
N GLY A 35 -3.96 -4.52 -8.87
CA GLY A 35 -2.53 -4.62 -9.15
C GLY A 35 -2.19 -4.11 -10.55
N ILE A 36 -2.96 -4.50 -11.57
CA ILE A 36 -2.78 -4.00 -12.95
C ILE A 36 -2.93 -2.47 -13.00
N LEU A 37 -3.93 -1.91 -12.31
CA LEU A 37 -4.13 -0.46 -12.26
C LEU A 37 -2.96 0.24 -11.58
N ILE A 38 -2.47 -0.26 -10.45
CA ILE A 38 -1.33 0.30 -9.73
C ILE A 38 -0.08 0.28 -10.61
N ILE A 39 0.20 -0.84 -11.28
CA ILE A 39 1.34 -0.97 -12.18
C ILE A 39 1.22 0.07 -13.30
N PHE A 40 0.08 0.14 -13.98
CA PHE A 40 -0.15 1.09 -15.07
C PHE A 40 0.06 2.55 -14.62
N LEU A 41 -0.47 2.92 -13.45
CA LEU A 41 -0.32 4.26 -12.89
C LEU A 41 1.10 4.60 -12.46
N SER A 42 1.85 3.59 -12.00
CA SER A 42 3.28 3.73 -11.68
C SER A 42 4.10 4.20 -12.88
N PHE A 43 3.69 3.82 -14.10
CA PHE A 43 4.32 4.30 -15.33
C PHE A 43 3.75 5.63 -15.82
N ILE A 44 2.46 5.86 -15.65
CA ILE A 44 1.79 7.07 -16.17
C ILE A 44 2.35 8.35 -15.57
N ILE A 45 2.63 8.38 -14.27
CA ILE A 45 2.99 9.64 -13.59
C ILE A 45 4.37 10.17 -14.00
N ILE A 46 5.30 9.27 -14.36
CA ILE A 46 6.70 9.58 -14.69
C ILE A 46 6.85 10.58 -15.85
N PRO A 47 6.26 10.36 -17.05
CA PRO A 47 6.40 11.30 -18.15
C PRO A 47 5.81 12.69 -17.83
N PHE A 48 4.76 12.76 -17.00
CA PHE A 48 4.21 14.06 -16.56
C PHE A 48 5.14 14.77 -15.59
N ALA A 49 5.71 14.04 -14.62
CA ALA A 49 6.71 14.58 -13.71
C ALA A 49 7.95 15.08 -14.47
N PHE A 50 8.41 14.31 -15.47
CA PHE A 50 9.58 14.68 -16.28
C PHE A 50 9.31 15.91 -17.14
N ARG A 51 8.12 15.99 -17.75
CA ARG A 51 7.70 17.16 -18.52
C ARG A 51 7.61 18.41 -17.65
N GLU A 52 7.12 18.28 -16.42
CA GLU A 52 7.02 19.40 -15.49
C GLU A 52 8.39 19.87 -15.00
N ILE A 53 9.32 18.96 -14.70
CA ILE A 53 10.72 19.36 -14.42
C ILE A 53 11.33 20.09 -15.61
N GLY A 54 11.14 19.56 -16.82
CA GLY A 54 11.63 20.20 -18.04
C GLY A 54 11.02 21.58 -18.31
N SER A 55 9.77 21.80 -17.92
CA SER A 55 9.08 23.09 -18.08
C SER A 55 9.61 24.13 -17.08
N VAL A 56 9.90 23.72 -15.84
CA VAL A 56 10.34 24.60 -14.75
C VAL A 56 11.84 24.91 -14.84
N PHE A 57 12.68 23.90 -15.05
CA PHE A 57 14.14 24.03 -14.98
C PHE A 57 14.83 24.05 -16.35
N GLY A 58 14.09 23.74 -17.42
CA GLY A 58 14.62 23.64 -18.78
C GLY A 58 15.27 22.28 -19.05
N GLY A 59 14.77 21.57 -20.07
CA GLY A 59 15.30 20.27 -20.49
C GLY A 59 14.24 19.46 -21.21
N SER A 60 14.63 18.65 -22.18
CA SER A 60 13.69 17.84 -22.98
C SER A 60 13.98 16.34 -22.92
N SER A 61 15.17 15.97 -22.45
CA SER A 61 15.63 14.59 -22.38
C SER A 61 15.49 14.02 -20.98
N ALA A 62 15.27 12.71 -20.85
CA ALA A 62 15.31 12.02 -19.55
C ALA A 62 16.66 12.23 -18.83
N HIS A 63 17.77 12.28 -19.59
CA HIS A 63 19.10 12.58 -19.04
C HIS A 63 19.17 13.99 -18.42
N ASP A 64 18.51 14.98 -19.02
CA ASP A 64 18.48 16.34 -18.49
C ASP A 64 17.75 16.38 -17.16
N VAL A 65 16.62 15.66 -17.05
CA VAL A 65 15.87 15.53 -15.79
C VAL A 65 16.74 14.89 -14.69
N MET A 66 17.50 13.84 -15.01
CA MET A 66 18.43 13.22 -14.06
C MET A 66 19.51 14.19 -13.59
N ARG A 67 20.08 14.97 -14.51
CA ARG A 67 21.06 16.02 -14.18
C ARG A 67 20.45 17.10 -13.29
N ILE A 68 19.25 17.59 -13.62
CA ILE A 68 18.54 18.60 -12.83
C ILE A 68 18.28 18.10 -11.41
N MET A 69 17.91 16.82 -11.24
CA MET A 69 17.76 16.24 -9.91
C MET A 69 19.07 16.25 -9.13
N HIS A 70 20.20 15.87 -9.72
CA HIS A 70 21.50 15.93 -9.06
C HIS A 70 21.96 17.37 -8.75
N ASP A 71 21.63 18.33 -9.61
CA ASP A 71 22.05 19.73 -9.42
C ASP A 71 21.22 20.46 -8.34
N ASN A 72 19.97 20.03 -8.11
CA ASN A 72 19.04 20.69 -7.18
C ASN A 72 18.81 19.94 -5.86
N LEU A 73 19.19 18.66 -5.77
CA LEU A 73 19.10 17.89 -4.52
C LEU A 73 20.48 17.72 -3.89
N PRO A 74 20.58 17.82 -2.55
CA PRO A 74 21.78 17.41 -1.84
C PRO A 74 22.19 15.97 -2.16
N ALA A 75 23.50 15.69 -2.17
CA ALA A 75 24.04 14.37 -2.51
C ALA A 75 23.48 13.25 -1.61
N GLU A 76 23.10 13.62 -0.38
CA GLU A 76 22.52 12.77 0.66
C GLU A 76 21.17 12.13 0.26
N TYR A 77 20.45 12.69 -0.73
CA TYR A 77 19.22 12.08 -1.28
C TYR A 77 19.50 10.88 -2.20
N PHE A 78 20.76 10.73 -2.64
CA PHE A 78 21.21 9.63 -3.52
C PHE A 78 22.02 8.58 -2.76
N ASP A 79 22.28 8.80 -1.47
CA ASP A 79 22.94 7.84 -0.60
C ASP A 79 21.98 6.71 -0.20
N ILE A 80 22.39 5.48 -0.49
CA ILE A 80 21.57 4.28 -0.23
C ILE A 80 21.62 3.86 1.25
N PHE A 81 22.70 4.20 1.96
CA PHE A 81 22.93 3.79 3.35
C PHE A 81 23.33 4.96 4.23
N GLY A 82 22.46 5.32 5.18
CA GLY A 82 22.73 6.30 6.23
C GLY A 82 23.07 7.68 5.68
N SER A 83 22.06 8.49 5.41
CA SER A 83 22.22 9.90 5.09
C SER A 83 21.87 10.78 6.28
N SER A 84 22.20 12.07 6.25
CA SER A 84 21.81 13.03 7.31
C SER A 84 20.28 13.11 7.49
N TYR A 85 19.52 12.87 6.42
CA TYR A 85 18.05 12.82 6.42
C TYR A 85 17.47 11.43 6.73
N ALA A 86 18.28 10.38 6.60
CA ALA A 86 17.89 8.98 6.81
C ALA A 86 18.91 8.29 7.73
N SER A 87 19.26 8.93 8.85
CA SER A 87 20.33 8.47 9.74
C SER A 87 20.02 7.12 10.40
N ASP A 88 18.73 6.78 10.52
CA ASP A 88 18.27 5.47 10.98
C ASP A 88 18.54 4.35 9.96
N PHE A 89 18.65 4.66 8.66
CA PHE A 89 18.83 3.69 7.57
C PHE A 89 20.30 3.34 7.28
N THR A 90 21.06 3.10 8.33
CA THR A 90 22.45 2.60 8.22
C THR A 90 22.50 1.22 7.55
N TRP A 91 23.66 0.86 6.96
CA TRP A 91 23.82 -0.43 6.27
C TRP A 91 23.50 -1.64 7.15
N TYR A 92 23.85 -1.60 8.44
CA TYR A 92 23.59 -2.69 9.38
C TYR A 92 22.11 -2.73 9.79
N TYR A 93 21.43 -1.59 9.89
CA TYR A 93 19.98 -1.55 10.10
C TYR A 93 19.23 -2.11 8.90
N VAL A 94 19.61 -1.72 7.68
CA VAL A 94 19.05 -2.31 6.45
C VAL A 94 19.31 -3.82 6.39
N MET A 95 20.50 -4.29 6.76
CA MET A 95 20.80 -5.71 6.84
C MET A 95 19.92 -6.43 7.87
N ALA A 96 19.74 -5.85 9.05
CA ALA A 96 18.85 -6.38 10.08
C ALA A 96 17.40 -6.45 9.57
N LEU A 97 16.90 -5.39 8.93
CA LEU A 97 15.58 -5.38 8.31
C LEU A 97 15.43 -6.47 7.24
N VAL A 98 16.42 -6.68 6.38
CA VAL A 98 16.39 -7.75 5.38
C VAL A 98 16.28 -9.12 6.04
N VAL A 99 17.09 -9.39 7.06
CA VAL A 99 17.04 -10.67 7.80
C VAL A 99 15.69 -10.84 8.50
N MET A 100 15.20 -9.80 9.19
CA MET A 100 13.90 -9.81 9.85
C MET A 100 12.75 -10.05 8.87
N ASN A 101 12.79 -9.44 7.68
CA ASN A 101 11.76 -9.63 6.66
C ASN A 101 11.83 -11.02 6.02
N LEU A 102 13.01 -11.58 5.80
CA LEU A 102 13.18 -12.95 5.28
C LEU A 102 12.59 -14.00 6.23
N ILE A 103 12.71 -13.78 7.54
CA ILE A 103 12.10 -14.65 8.55
C ILE A 103 10.60 -14.34 8.68
N GLY A 104 10.25 -13.06 8.77
CA GLY A 104 8.90 -12.58 9.05
C GLY A 104 7.90 -12.93 7.96
N ILE A 105 8.32 -12.94 6.69
CA ILE A 105 7.41 -13.22 5.57
C ILE A 105 6.80 -14.62 5.68
N VAL A 106 7.56 -15.63 6.14
CA VAL A 106 7.09 -17.01 6.25
C VAL A 106 6.08 -17.19 7.39
N VAL A 107 6.18 -16.34 8.42
CA VAL A 107 5.32 -16.41 9.62
C VAL A 107 4.00 -15.66 9.43
N GLN A 108 3.96 -14.71 8.49
CA GLN A 108 2.75 -13.91 8.27
C GLN A 108 1.59 -14.78 7.77
N PRO A 109 0.43 -14.76 8.44
CA PRO A 109 -0.65 -15.72 8.19
C PRO A 109 -1.27 -15.58 6.80
N HIS A 110 -1.24 -14.37 6.23
CA HIS A 110 -1.74 -14.16 4.87
C HIS A 110 -0.85 -14.81 3.81
N ASN A 111 0.45 -15.02 4.07
CA ASN A 111 1.32 -15.75 3.14
C ASN A 111 0.97 -17.25 3.08
N LEU A 112 0.15 -17.79 3.99
CA LEU A 112 -0.35 -19.16 3.85
C LEU A 112 -1.25 -19.29 2.62
N SER A 113 -2.14 -18.33 2.36
CA SER A 113 -2.98 -18.33 1.17
C SER A 113 -2.24 -17.76 -0.04
N THR A 114 -1.66 -16.57 0.08
CA THR A 114 -1.05 -15.83 -1.04
C THR A 114 0.34 -16.34 -1.44
N GLY A 115 1.06 -17.01 -0.53
CA GLY A 115 2.38 -17.60 -0.75
C GLY A 115 2.37 -18.96 -1.46
N GLY A 116 1.23 -19.35 -2.03
CA GLY A 116 1.09 -20.56 -2.84
C GLY A 116 0.18 -21.62 -2.24
N GLY A 117 -0.32 -21.48 -1.01
CA GLY A 117 -1.22 -22.46 -0.40
C GLY A 117 -2.60 -22.56 -1.08
N SER A 118 -3.00 -21.54 -1.85
CA SER A 118 -4.19 -21.61 -2.72
C SER A 118 -3.86 -21.79 -4.20
N ALA A 119 -2.62 -22.10 -4.56
CA ALA A 119 -2.23 -22.35 -5.95
C ALA A 119 -2.74 -23.71 -6.44
N LYS A 120 -2.91 -23.86 -7.76
CA LYS A 120 -3.35 -25.11 -8.38
C LYS A 120 -2.32 -26.23 -8.21
N ASP A 121 -1.05 -25.88 -8.24
CA ASP A 121 0.11 -26.76 -8.14
C ASP A 121 1.32 -25.96 -7.64
N GLU A 122 2.37 -26.67 -7.21
CA GLU A 122 3.58 -26.07 -6.63
C GLU A 122 4.28 -25.14 -7.62
N LEU A 123 4.37 -25.52 -8.90
CA LEU A 123 5.09 -24.74 -9.90
C LEU A 123 4.37 -23.41 -10.16
N SER A 124 3.04 -23.44 -10.28
CA SER A 124 2.20 -22.25 -10.39
C SER A 124 2.37 -21.32 -9.18
N GLY A 125 2.38 -21.87 -7.97
CA GLY A 125 2.60 -21.11 -6.74
C GLY A 125 3.98 -20.45 -6.69
N ARG A 126 5.05 -21.20 -6.97
CA ARG A 126 6.42 -20.69 -7.00
C ARG A 126 6.63 -19.63 -8.07
N THR A 127 6.11 -19.86 -9.27
CA THR A 127 6.24 -18.92 -10.38
C THR A 127 5.47 -17.63 -10.09
N GLY A 128 4.21 -17.75 -9.63
CA GLY A 128 3.39 -16.60 -9.27
C GLY A 128 4.02 -15.75 -8.17
N TYR A 129 4.48 -16.39 -7.10
CA TYR A 129 5.10 -15.70 -5.97
C TYR A 129 6.41 -15.02 -6.37
N MET A 130 7.26 -15.67 -7.16
CA MET A 130 8.51 -15.09 -7.69
C MET A 130 8.23 -13.88 -8.58
N VAL A 131 7.36 -14.04 -9.59
CA VAL A 131 7.05 -12.98 -10.56
C VAL A 131 6.41 -11.79 -9.86
N GLY A 132 5.47 -12.01 -8.94
CA GLY A 132 4.85 -10.94 -8.16
C GLY A 132 5.87 -10.16 -7.32
N ASN A 133 6.79 -10.85 -6.64
CA ASN A 133 7.83 -10.20 -5.85
C ASN A 133 8.83 -9.41 -6.71
N LEU A 134 9.21 -9.92 -7.88
CA LEU A 134 10.09 -9.20 -8.79
C LEU A 134 9.39 -7.97 -9.38
N LEU A 135 8.15 -8.12 -9.83
CA LEU A 135 7.35 -7.03 -10.38
C LEU A 135 7.19 -5.89 -9.37
N LYS A 136 6.92 -6.24 -8.11
CA LYS A 136 6.87 -5.27 -7.00
C LYS A 136 8.17 -4.47 -6.87
N ARG A 137 9.34 -5.13 -6.96
CA ARG A 137 10.66 -4.46 -6.89
C ARG A 137 10.88 -3.48 -8.04
N PHE A 138 10.43 -3.80 -9.25
CA PHE A 138 10.51 -2.87 -10.37
C PHE A 138 9.64 -1.63 -10.13
N CYS A 139 8.39 -1.79 -9.66
CA CYS A 139 7.53 -0.67 -9.33
C CYS A 139 8.11 0.23 -8.23
N THR A 140 8.73 -0.34 -7.19
CA THR A 140 9.34 0.47 -6.11
C THR A 140 10.46 1.37 -6.61
N ILE A 141 11.26 0.92 -7.58
CA ILE A 141 12.32 1.76 -8.18
C ILE A 141 11.70 2.96 -8.91
N LEU A 142 10.63 2.73 -9.67
CA LEU A 142 9.90 3.78 -10.39
C LEU A 142 9.27 4.81 -9.43
N TRP A 143 8.77 4.34 -8.29
CA TRP A 143 8.24 5.21 -7.25
C TRP A 143 9.32 6.04 -6.58
N SER A 144 10.50 5.47 -6.33
CA SER A 144 11.65 6.23 -5.83
C SER A 144 12.04 7.37 -6.79
N PHE A 145 12.08 7.11 -8.10
CA PHE A 145 12.31 8.18 -9.08
C PHE A 145 11.23 9.24 -9.05
N THR A 146 9.96 8.84 -8.94
CA THR A 146 8.85 9.80 -8.85
C THR A 146 8.90 10.60 -7.55
N ALA A 147 9.33 10.00 -6.44
CA ALA A 147 9.51 10.72 -5.17
C ALA A 147 10.58 11.81 -5.29
N LEU A 148 11.72 11.50 -5.93
CA LEU A 148 12.79 12.49 -6.17
C LEU A 148 12.30 13.65 -7.05
N THR A 149 11.53 13.38 -8.09
CA THR A 149 10.96 14.45 -8.92
C THR A 149 9.96 15.32 -8.17
N ILE A 150 9.16 14.74 -7.27
CA ILE A 150 8.23 15.46 -6.40
C ILE A 150 8.99 16.38 -5.45
N ILE A 151 10.08 15.91 -4.84
CA ILE A 151 10.90 16.72 -3.92
C ILE A 151 11.50 17.92 -4.66
N VAL A 152 12.04 17.72 -5.87
CA VAL A 152 12.58 18.83 -6.67
C VAL A 152 11.51 19.87 -7.03
N LEU A 153 10.31 19.43 -7.37
CA LEU A 153 9.24 20.32 -7.85
C LEU A 153 8.49 21.05 -6.73
N TYR A 154 8.37 20.42 -5.56
CA TYR A 154 7.35 20.79 -4.57
C TYR A 154 7.83 20.77 -3.11
N SER A 155 9.12 20.54 -2.83
CA SER A 155 9.65 20.54 -1.45
C SER A 155 9.40 21.84 -0.67
N ASP A 156 9.29 22.98 -1.37
CA ASP A 156 8.96 24.28 -0.81
C ASP A 156 7.46 24.48 -0.51
N LYS A 157 6.61 23.61 -1.07
CA LYS A 157 5.14 23.74 -1.04
C LYS A 157 4.45 22.69 -0.18
N ILE A 158 5.16 21.63 0.19
CA ILE A 158 4.62 20.51 0.95
C ILE A 158 5.34 20.46 2.30
N SER A 159 4.62 20.78 3.37
CA SER A 159 5.11 20.66 4.75
C SER A 159 5.01 19.21 5.27
N ASP A 160 3.95 18.51 4.89
CA ASP A 160 3.68 17.13 5.29
C ASP A 160 4.05 16.14 4.17
N PRO A 161 5.08 15.30 4.35
CA PRO A 161 5.49 14.30 3.36
C PRO A 161 4.37 13.35 2.94
N ASP A 162 3.39 13.06 3.80
CA ASP A 162 2.30 12.14 3.49
C ASP A 162 1.35 12.72 2.44
N LEU A 163 1.29 14.05 2.31
CA LEU A 163 0.52 14.75 1.29
C LEU A 163 1.23 14.80 -0.07
N ALA A 164 2.51 14.45 -0.13
CA ALA A 164 3.33 14.69 -1.32
C ALA A 164 2.80 13.95 -2.56
N TRP A 165 2.37 12.70 -2.39
CA TRP A 165 1.82 11.91 -3.49
C TRP A 165 0.48 12.45 -4.01
N GLY A 166 -0.41 12.85 -3.09
CA GLY A 166 -1.70 13.43 -3.44
C GLY A 166 -1.55 14.79 -4.12
N TYR A 167 -0.66 15.63 -3.60
CA TYR A 167 -0.33 16.94 -4.17
C TYR A 167 0.26 16.80 -5.57
N ALA A 168 1.25 15.92 -5.75
CA ALA A 168 1.87 15.65 -7.04
C ALA A 168 0.85 15.11 -8.05
N THR A 169 0.02 14.15 -7.65
CA THR A 169 -1.05 13.60 -8.50
C THR A 169 -1.98 14.71 -8.99
N LYS A 170 -2.42 15.60 -8.10
CA LYS A 170 -3.32 16.70 -8.44
C LYS A 170 -2.67 17.69 -9.42
N ASN A 171 -1.41 18.06 -9.20
CA ASN A 171 -0.74 19.08 -10.01
C ASN A 171 -0.19 18.54 -11.34
N LEU A 172 0.30 17.30 -11.37
CA LEU A 172 0.85 16.68 -12.57
C LEU A 172 -0.24 16.13 -13.49
N LEU A 173 -1.28 15.50 -12.92
CA LEU A 173 -2.30 14.79 -13.70
C LEU A 173 -3.63 15.57 -13.80
N GLY A 174 -3.90 16.49 -12.87
CA GLY A 174 -5.11 17.31 -12.85
C GLY A 174 -5.31 18.17 -14.10
N PRO A 175 -4.27 18.86 -14.61
CA PRO A 175 -4.40 19.71 -15.80
C PRO A 175 -4.86 18.97 -17.06
N LEU A 176 -4.71 17.64 -17.12
CA LEU A 176 -5.18 16.87 -18.28
C LEU A 176 -6.71 16.78 -18.37
N GLY A 177 -7.43 16.89 -17.25
CA GLY A 177 -8.90 16.85 -17.24
C GLY A 177 -9.56 15.54 -17.67
N ILE A 178 -8.79 14.49 -18.00
CA ILE A 178 -9.30 13.19 -18.50
C ILE A 178 -9.60 12.18 -17.38
N GLY A 179 -9.58 12.60 -16.11
CA GLY A 179 -9.91 11.74 -14.96
C GLY A 179 -8.76 10.93 -14.36
N LEU A 180 -7.50 11.16 -14.76
CA LEU A 180 -6.33 10.46 -14.20
C LEU A 180 -6.15 10.64 -12.69
N VAL A 181 -6.55 11.80 -12.14
CA VAL A 181 -6.54 12.03 -10.69
C VAL A 181 -7.49 11.07 -9.98
N GLY A 182 -8.70 10.89 -10.50
CA GLY A 182 -9.67 9.92 -9.96
C GLY A 182 -9.18 8.48 -10.09
N LEU A 183 -8.53 8.16 -11.22
CA LEU A 183 -7.92 6.85 -11.43
C LEU A 183 -6.80 6.56 -10.42
N MET A 184 -5.95 7.56 -10.12
CA MET A 184 -4.90 7.44 -9.11
C MET A 184 -5.49 7.24 -7.70
N MET A 185 -6.50 8.03 -7.33
CA MET A 185 -7.20 7.87 -6.05
C MET A 185 -7.83 6.47 -5.93
N ALA A 186 -8.47 5.98 -6.99
CA ALA A 186 -9.04 4.64 -7.03
C ALA A 186 -7.96 3.56 -6.81
N ALA A 187 -6.77 3.70 -7.39
CA ALA A 187 -5.67 2.76 -7.22
C ALA A 187 -5.05 2.79 -5.82
N LEU A 188 -4.98 3.96 -5.17
CA LEU A 188 -4.54 4.07 -3.77
C LEU A 188 -5.54 3.36 -2.83
N PHE A 189 -6.84 3.60 -3.03
CA PHE A 189 -7.88 2.90 -2.26
C PHE A 189 -7.85 1.39 -2.52
N ALA A 190 -7.68 0.99 -3.77
CA ALA A 190 -7.48 -0.40 -4.16
C ALA A 190 -6.32 -1.07 -3.41
N ALA A 191 -5.14 -0.45 -3.39
CA ALA A 191 -3.99 -0.99 -2.67
C ALA A 191 -4.27 -1.22 -1.17
N MET A 192 -4.96 -0.27 -0.53
CA MET A 192 -5.36 -0.39 0.87
C MET A 192 -6.40 -1.50 1.08
N MET A 193 -7.41 -1.58 0.21
CA MET A 193 -8.46 -2.59 0.30
C MET A 193 -7.94 -4.02 0.12
N SER A 194 -7.01 -4.27 -0.81
CA SER A 194 -6.38 -5.59 -1.01
C SER A 194 -5.70 -6.09 0.27
N SER A 195 -4.95 -5.22 0.94
CA SER A 195 -4.27 -5.58 2.19
C SER A 195 -5.26 -5.91 3.31
N SER A 196 -6.27 -5.05 3.49
CA SER A 196 -7.30 -5.23 4.51
C SER A 196 -8.14 -6.49 4.30
N ASP A 197 -8.51 -6.80 3.05
CA ASP A 197 -9.24 -8.02 2.71
C ASP A 197 -8.40 -9.28 2.99
N CYS A 198 -7.12 -9.24 2.64
CA CYS A 198 -6.20 -10.34 2.91
C CYS A 198 -6.09 -10.63 4.42
N PHE A 199 -5.97 -9.59 5.25
CA PHE A 199 -5.95 -9.74 6.71
C PHE A 199 -7.29 -10.19 7.26
N MET A 200 -8.40 -9.68 6.75
CA MET A 200 -9.75 -10.07 7.16
C MET A 200 -9.99 -11.56 6.93
N ILE A 201 -9.73 -12.05 5.71
CA ILE A 201 -9.94 -13.45 5.34
C ILE A 201 -9.01 -14.36 6.14
N SER A 202 -7.72 -13.99 6.28
CA SER A 202 -6.74 -14.78 7.01
C SER A 202 -7.05 -14.87 8.49
N THR A 203 -7.40 -13.75 9.12
CA THR A 203 -7.76 -13.71 10.55
C THR A 203 -9.02 -14.50 10.82
N SER A 204 -10.04 -14.34 9.97
CA SER A 204 -11.29 -15.11 10.05
C SER A 204 -11.03 -16.62 9.94
N ALA A 205 -10.24 -17.06 8.97
CA ALA A 205 -9.89 -18.46 8.79
C ALA A 205 -9.14 -19.01 10.01
N LEU A 206 -8.17 -18.28 10.54
CA LEU A 206 -7.43 -18.69 11.73
C LEU A 206 -8.32 -18.82 12.97
N LEU A 207 -9.21 -17.85 13.21
CA LEU A 207 -10.15 -17.91 14.33
C LEU A 207 -11.08 -19.12 14.22
N VAL A 208 -11.59 -19.41 13.02
CA VAL A 208 -12.46 -20.57 12.82
C VAL A 208 -11.71 -21.88 12.99
N HIS A 209 -10.54 -22.02 12.35
CA HIS A 209 -9.81 -23.29 12.30
C HIS A 209 -9.05 -23.62 13.58
N ASN A 210 -8.47 -22.62 14.26
CA ASN A 210 -7.58 -22.84 15.40
C ASN A 210 -8.28 -22.62 16.75
N ILE A 211 -9.36 -21.84 16.78
CA ILE A 211 -10.09 -21.58 18.02
C ILE A 211 -11.46 -22.25 17.95
N TYR A 212 -12.34 -21.82 17.05
CA TYR A 212 -13.74 -22.24 17.06
C TYR A 212 -13.93 -23.75 16.85
N ARG A 213 -13.29 -24.31 15.81
CA ARG A 213 -13.46 -25.73 15.43
C ARG A 213 -12.95 -26.70 16.50
N PRO A 214 -11.78 -26.50 17.14
CA PRO A 214 -11.33 -27.34 18.25
C PRO A 214 -12.27 -27.34 19.46
N PHE A 215 -12.88 -26.20 19.83
CA PHE A 215 -13.73 -26.12 21.02
C PHE A 215 -15.16 -26.66 20.81
N ILE A 216 -15.73 -26.55 19.62
CA ILE A 216 -17.15 -26.89 19.35
C ILE A 216 -17.34 -28.26 18.70
N GLY A 217 -16.25 -28.92 18.30
CA GLY A 217 -16.29 -30.21 17.62
C GLY A 217 -16.80 -30.09 16.18
N ARG A 218 -17.17 -31.22 15.58
CA ARG A 218 -17.46 -31.33 14.13
C ARG A 218 -18.85 -30.78 13.77
N LYS A 219 -18.88 -29.70 12.99
CA LYS A 219 -20.07 -29.11 12.38
C LYS A 219 -19.99 -29.21 10.85
N SER A 220 -21.03 -28.78 10.15
CA SER A 220 -21.03 -28.73 8.69
C SER A 220 -20.10 -27.62 8.18
N GLU A 221 -19.55 -27.79 6.97
CA GLU A 221 -18.69 -26.76 6.36
C GLU A 221 -19.45 -25.43 6.17
N LYS A 222 -20.76 -25.49 5.86
CA LYS A 222 -21.61 -24.28 5.80
C LYS A 222 -21.65 -23.52 7.12
N HIS A 223 -21.63 -24.22 8.24
CA HIS A 223 -21.58 -23.60 9.57
C HIS A 223 -20.24 -22.90 9.77
N TYR A 224 -19.11 -23.55 9.46
CA TYR A 224 -17.78 -22.92 9.60
C TYR A 224 -17.62 -21.70 8.69
N VAL A 225 -18.13 -21.73 7.46
CA VAL A 225 -18.14 -20.57 6.56
C VAL A 225 -18.97 -19.42 7.15
N PHE A 226 -20.14 -19.71 7.72
CA PHE A 226 -20.97 -18.70 8.37
C PHE A 226 -20.26 -18.05 9.57
N ILE A 227 -19.63 -18.86 10.44
CA ILE A 227 -18.85 -18.35 11.58
C ILE A 227 -17.64 -17.56 11.08
N GLY A 228 -17.00 -17.98 9.99
CA GLY A 228 -15.93 -17.21 9.35
C GLY A 228 -16.41 -15.84 8.87
N ARG A 229 -17.59 -15.75 8.25
CA ARG A 229 -18.17 -14.46 7.85
C ARG A 229 -18.42 -13.55 9.04
N ILE A 230 -18.89 -14.08 10.16
CA ILE A 230 -19.05 -13.31 11.41
C ILE A 230 -17.67 -12.85 11.93
N ALA A 231 -16.68 -13.72 11.97
CA ALA A 231 -15.34 -13.39 12.44
C ALA A 231 -14.68 -12.30 11.57
N ALA A 232 -14.86 -12.36 10.25
CA ALA A 232 -14.40 -11.36 9.30
C ALA A 232 -15.08 -9.99 9.55
N LEU A 233 -16.40 -9.99 9.76
CA LEU A 233 -17.15 -8.78 10.12
C LEU A 233 -16.61 -8.16 11.42
N LEU A 234 -16.42 -8.96 12.45
CA LEU A 234 -15.88 -8.50 13.73
C LEU A 234 -14.45 -7.97 13.59
N ALA A 235 -13.63 -8.56 12.72
CA ALA A 235 -12.26 -8.10 12.48
C ALA A 235 -12.22 -6.71 11.84
N ILE A 236 -13.06 -6.44 10.82
CA ILE A 236 -13.12 -5.11 10.19
C ILE A 236 -13.73 -4.09 11.15
N VAL A 237 -14.88 -4.39 11.77
CA VAL A 237 -15.53 -3.46 12.70
C VAL A 237 -14.61 -3.16 13.89
N GLY A 238 -13.93 -4.16 14.43
CA GLY A 238 -12.93 -3.98 15.48
C GLY A 238 -11.74 -3.14 15.03
N GLY A 239 -11.26 -3.34 13.80
CA GLY A 239 -10.22 -2.54 13.17
C GLY A 239 -10.61 -1.07 13.01
N ASP A 240 -11.82 -0.80 12.52
CA ASP A 240 -12.35 0.55 12.34
C ASP A 240 -12.53 1.28 13.68
N ILE A 241 -13.05 0.58 14.70
CA ILE A 241 -13.16 1.13 16.06
C ILE A 241 -11.78 1.43 16.63
N PHE A 242 -10.83 0.50 16.47
CA PHE A 242 -9.46 0.69 16.94
C PHE A 242 -8.77 1.87 16.24
N PHE A 243 -8.97 2.02 14.93
CA PHE A 243 -8.49 3.18 14.17
C PHE A 243 -9.08 4.49 14.70
N TYR A 244 -10.40 4.53 14.96
CA TYR A 244 -11.06 5.71 15.52
C TYR A 244 -10.52 6.10 16.90
N LEU A 245 -10.29 5.11 17.77
CA LEU A 245 -9.71 5.37 19.11
C LEU A 245 -8.25 5.85 19.02
N LEU A 246 -7.48 5.33 18.08
CA LEU A 246 -6.10 5.77 17.84
C LEU A 246 -6.05 7.17 17.25
N SER A 247 -6.92 7.51 16.29
CA SER A 247 -6.94 8.84 15.68
C SER A 247 -7.30 9.90 16.71
N GLU A 248 -8.31 9.65 17.56
CA GLU A 248 -8.61 10.53 18.70
C GLU A 248 -7.43 10.67 19.66
N TYR A 249 -6.73 9.56 19.95
CA TYR A 249 -5.55 9.59 20.81
C TYR A 249 -4.42 10.43 20.21
N PHE A 250 -4.08 10.24 18.93
CA PHE A 250 -3.03 11.03 18.27
C PHE A 250 -3.38 12.51 18.21
N SER A 251 -4.62 12.87 17.85
CA SER A 251 -5.07 14.26 17.87
C SER A 251 -5.04 14.87 19.28
N ALA A 252 -5.34 14.08 20.32
CA ALA A 252 -5.21 14.52 21.70
C ALA A 252 -3.74 14.72 22.13
N VAL A 253 -2.81 13.92 21.61
CA VAL A 253 -1.38 14.08 21.87
C VAL A 253 -0.83 15.30 21.13
N GLU A 254 -1.15 15.48 19.85
CA GLU A 254 -0.73 16.63 19.04
C GLU A 254 -1.16 17.96 19.67
N SER A 255 -2.43 18.04 20.11
CA SER A 255 -2.96 19.20 20.83
C SER A 255 -2.30 19.44 22.19
N CYS A 256 -1.86 18.38 22.89
CA CYS A 256 -1.08 18.52 24.14
C CYS A 256 0.36 18.98 23.90
N VAL A 257 0.96 18.60 22.78
CA VAL A 257 2.38 18.88 22.46
C VAL A 257 2.53 20.17 21.64
N GLY A 258 1.44 20.76 21.16
CA GLY A 258 1.44 22.03 20.42
C GLY A 258 2.00 21.92 19.01
N ILE A 259 1.87 20.74 18.40
CA ILE A 259 2.19 20.51 16.99
C ILE A 259 0.86 20.64 16.24
N GLU A 260 0.53 21.86 15.80
CA GLU A 260 -0.53 22.13 14.81
C GLU A 260 0.08 22.32 13.42
#